data_AF-A0A4Y8PZ62-F1
#
_entry.id   AF-A0A4Y8PZ62-F1
#
_cell.length_a   1.000
_cell.length_b   1.000
_cell.length_c   1.000
_cell.angle_alpha   90.00
_cell.angle_beta   90.00
_cell.angle_gamma   90.00
#
_symmetry.space_group_name_H-M   'P 1'
#
loop_
_entity.id
_entity.type
_entity.pdbx_description
1 polymer ?
#
loop_
_entity_poly.entity_id
_entity_poly.type
_entity_poly.pdbx_seq_one_letter_code
_entity_poly.pdbx_strand_id
1 'polypeptide(L)' 'MVWKSVLERDHFTVKLDEKDRTALLEVNDGGIAPAYVTVRLQEQEIDELIDALQQVRNALK' A
#
# COMPACT_ATOMS: atom_id res chain seq x y z
N MET A 1 19.06 2.76 -2.68
CA MET A 1 17.74 2.17 -2.94
C MET A 1 16.93 3.20 -3.71
N VAL A 2 16.25 2.81 -4.78
CA VAL A 2 15.37 3.69 -5.54
C VAL A 2 13.98 3.09 -5.46
N TRP A 3 13.13 3.66 -4.61
CA TRP A 3 11.73 3.25 -4.51
C TRP A 3 10.98 3.71 -5.76
N LYS A 4 10.33 2.78 -6.44
CA LYS A 4 9.51 3.07 -7.63
C LYS A 4 8.05 3.22 -7.22
N SER A 5 7.47 4.40 -7.46
CA SER A 5 6.04 4.61 -7.24
C SER A 5 5.23 3.79 -8.26
N VAL A 6 4.35 2.94 -7.76
CA VAL A 6 3.42 2.12 -8.57
C VAL A 6 2.04 2.76 -8.60
N LEU A 7 1.62 3.37 -7.49
CA LEU A 7 0.38 4.11 -7.36
C LEU A 7 0.59 5.29 -6.42
N GLU A 8 0.09 6.46 -6.81
CA GLU A 8 0.13 7.67 -6.00
C GLU A 8 -1.25 8.32 -6.02
N ARG A 9 -1.86 8.46 -4.84
CA ARG A 9 -3.16 9.08 -4.60
C ARG A 9 -3.09 9.96 -3.36
N ASP A 10 -4.08 10.83 -3.23
CA ASP A 10 -4.12 11.80 -2.13
C ASP A 10 -4.04 11.16 -0.74
N HIS A 11 -4.60 9.96 -0.55
CA HIS A 11 -4.66 9.28 0.75
C HIS A 11 -3.78 8.04 0.88
N PHE A 12 -3.24 7.51 -0.21
CA PHE A 12 -2.36 6.34 -0.14
C PHE A 12 -1.45 6.22 -1.36
N THR A 13 -0.27 5.65 -1.11
CA THR A 13 0.79 5.45 -2.10
C THR A 13 1.32 4.03 -1.98
N VAL A 14 1.60 3.41 -3.12
CA VAL A 14 2.23 2.08 -3.20
C VAL A 14 3.55 2.22 -3.93
N LYS A 15 4.64 1.76 -3.32
CA LYS A 15 5.99 1.78 -3.88
C LYS A 15 6.59 0.38 -3.90
N LEU A 16 7.48 0.12 -4.84
CA LEU A 16 8.25 -1.12 -4.96
C LEU A 16 9.74 -0.83 -4.80
N ASP A 17 10.43 -1.62 -3.98
CA ASP A 17 11.88 -1.78 -4.07
C ASP A 17 12.20 -3.00 -4.92
N GLU A 18 12.69 -2.75 -6.14
CA GLU A 18 13.06 -3.81 -7.08
C GLU A 18 14.28 -4.63 -6.62
N LYS A 19 15.11 -4.09 -5.70
CA LYS A 19 16.29 -4.78 -5.19
C LYS A 19 15.93 -5.79 -4.09
N ASP A 20 15.13 -5.35 -3.13
CA ASP A 20 14.73 -6.17 -1.98
C ASP A 20 13.44 -6.96 -2.24
N ARG A 21 12.79 -6.74 -3.39
CA ARG A 21 11.47 -7.33 -3.76
C ARG A 21 10.41 -7.12 -2.69
N THR A 22 10.45 -5.96 -2.04
CA THR A 22 9.46 -5.56 -1.02
C THR A 22 8.63 -4.39 -1.50
N ALA A 23 7.34 -4.39 -1.17
CA ALA A 23 6.46 -3.25 -1.38
C ALA A 23 6.37 -2.38 -0.12
N LEU A 24 6.04 -1.10 -0.32
CA LEU A 24 5.60 -0.18 0.71
C LEU A 24 4.18 0.27 0.40
N LEU A 25 3.29 0.15 1.37
CA LEU A 25 2.00 0.83 1.38
C LEU A 25 2.10 1.97 2.39
N GLU A 26 1.93 3.19 1.91
CA GLU A 26 1.82 4.38 2.75
C GLU A 26 0.36 4.85 2.73
N VAL A 27 -0.23 5.05 3.90
CA VAL A 27 -1.58 5.60 4.06
C VAL A 27 -1.47 6.89 4.86
N ASN A 28 -2.18 7.93 4.43
CA ASN A 28 -2.39 9.13 5.20
C ASN A 28 -3.88 9.33 5.49
N ASP A 29 -4.18 9.93 6.62
CA ASP A 29 -5.53 10.25 7.07
C ASP A 29 -6.12 11.52 6.41
N GLY A 30 -5.37 12.19 5.52
CA GLY A 30 -5.81 13.40 4.83
C GLY A 30 -6.00 14.63 5.73
N GLY A 31 -5.53 14.57 6.97
CA GLY A 31 -5.65 15.68 7.93
C GLY A 31 -4.77 16.88 7.57
N ILE A 32 -5.00 18.01 8.25
CA ILE A 32 -4.18 19.23 8.11
C ILE A 32 -2.70 18.95 8.47
N ALA A 33 -2.48 18.03 9.40
CA ALA A 33 -1.18 17.43 9.70
C ALA A 33 -1.32 15.91 9.52
N PRO A 34 -1.09 15.38 8.31
CA PRO A 34 -1.43 14.00 8.03
C PRO A 34 -0.55 13.04 8.82
N ALA A 35 -1.19 12.07 9.48
CA ALA A 35 -0.48 10.96 10.09
C ALA A 35 -0.21 9.89 9.02
N TYR A 36 1.07 9.66 8.73
CA TYR A 36 1.49 8.65 7.76
C TYR A 36 1.74 7.32 8.47
N VAL A 37 1.06 6.27 8.02
CA VAL A 37 1.37 4.89 8.38
C VAL A 37 2.03 4.24 7.17
N THR A 38 3.26 3.79 7.37
CA THR A 38 4.03 3.07 6.35
C THR A 38 4.11 1.60 6.73
N VAL A 39 3.63 0.73 5.85
CA VAL A 39 3.68 -0.73 6.02
C VAL A 39 4.59 -1.30 4.94
N ARG A 40 5.63 -2.04 5.36
CA ARG A 40 6.46 -2.83 4.45
C ARG A 40 5.83 -4.20 4.30
N LEU A 41 5.63 -4.61 3.05
CA LEU A 41 4.97 -5.87 2.69
C LEU A 41 5.91 -6.71 1.85
N GLN A 42 6.03 -7.98 2.21
CA GLN A 42 6.65 -9.02 1.40
C GLN A 42 5.63 -9.59 0.40
N GLU A 43 6.11 -10.38 -0.56
CA GLU A 43 5.30 -10.97 -1.62
C GLU A 43 4.04 -11.69 -1.08
N GLN A 44 4.19 -12.56 -0.08
CA GLN A 44 3.05 -13.26 0.53
C GLN A 44 2.04 -12.32 1.20
N GLU A 45 2.52 -11.29 1.90
CA GLU A 45 1.66 -10.32 2.59
C GLU A 45 0.89 -9.44 1.59
N ILE A 46 1.45 -9.22 0.39
CA ILE A 46 0.75 -8.55 -0.71
C ILE A 46 -0.41 -9.39 -1.21
N ASP A 47 -0.20 -10.69 -1.44
CA ASP A 47 -1.25 -11.60 -1.90
C ASP A 47 -2.40 -11.70 -0.89
N GLU A 48 -2.07 -11.86 0.40
CA GLU A 48 -3.07 -11.87 1.48
C GLU A 48 -3.88 -10.56 1.55
N LEU A 49 -3.21 -9.41 1.38
CA LEU A 49 -3.86 -8.10 1.35
C LEU A 49 -4.77 -7.94 0.13
N ILE A 50 -4.34 -8.39 -1.05
CA ILE A 50 -5.15 -8.36 -2.27
C ILE A 50 -6.43 -9.18 -2.08
N ASP A 51 -6.31 -10.41 -1.56
CA ASP A 51 -7.45 -11.29 -1.31
C ASP A 51 -8.45 -10.68 -0.32
N ALA A 52 -7.95 -10.08 0.76
CA ALA A 52 -8.80 -9.40 1.75
C ALA A 52 -9.52 -8.18 1.13
N LEU A 53 -8.81 -7.34 0.37
CA LEU A 53 -9.40 -6.17 -0.29
C LEU A 53 -10.47 -6.58 -1.33
N GLN A 54 -10.26 -7.67 -2.06
CA GLN A 54 -11.25 -8.20 -2.99
C GLN A 54 -12.52 -8.67 -2.29
N GLN A 55 -12.39 -9.36 -1.15
CA GLN A 55 -13.53 -9.78 -0.33
C GLN A 55 -14.34 -8.57 0.16
N VAL A 56 -13.68 -7.55 0.71
CA VAL A 56 -14.34 -6.31 1.15
C VAL A 56 -15.04 -5.62 -0.02
N ARG A 57 -14.38 -5.50 -1.18
CA ARG A 57 -14.98 -4.88 -2.38
C ARG A 57 -16.25 -5.60 -2.82
N ASN A 58 -16.27 -6.93 -2.74
CA ASN A 58 -17.44 -7.71 -3.11
C ASN A 58 -18.58 -7.58 -2.09
N ALA A 59 -18.28 -7.36 -0.81
CA ALA A 59 -19.28 -7.10 0.24
C ALA A 59 -19.91 -5.69 0.16
N LEU A 60 -19.22 -4.74 -0.47
CA LEU A 60 -19.72 -3.37 -0.69
C LEU A 60 -20.62 -3.23 -1.93
N LYS A 61 -20.81 -4.31 -2.71
CA LYS A 61 -21.71 -4.35 -3.86
C LYS A 61 -23.11 -4.77 -3.44
#